data_AF-V7PRE8-F1
#
_entry.id   AF-V7PRE8-F1
#
_cell.length_a   1.000
_cell.length_b   1.000
_cell.length_c   1.000
_cell.angle_alpha   90.00
_cell.angle_beta   90.00
_cell.angle_gamma   90.00
#
_symmetry.space_group_name_H-M   'P 1'
#
loop_
_entity.id
_entity.type
_entity.pdbx_description
1 polymer ?
#
loop_
_entity_poly.entity_id
_entity_poly.type
_entity_poly.pdbx_seq_one_letter_code
_entity_poly.pdbx_strand_id
1 'polypeptide(L)'
;MNNKNNIVLINLKDYLNNHLKNDEYKNKQVKQNVRNNAKKVREIFLKNLLNEERNISFDINEQNHTGNYKHDIKNEKNLFGYKDYLYTKLIRQLYLFLSLMGVNKRIINEDNLDEKIGNTYQENYKNNFNFNKMYKYTYNYKKMENLDVIKLLKKYNINKFDENLQFYSYNFSNKNSEKFERDYNKTNFNICIYLPTKKEIDILFIIDILYDYFYFNLYIPITTKENKLIFFPFCFKNNIIIKHHFNIFVPYLYIYKNTYMEQKSIKFNLNSLNIITDQIFDLKFQDNKTIFFIPLIAYNKYGCRVGSGKGYYDRTFISLYKRAKINDEKKNKSIDQISETKNVKDNKNNETEKNKIVDHVKVSVSFEAFLYDVDFNEPTDIILDYIINEKNIYKFLF
;
A
#
# COMPACT_ATOMS: atom_id res chain seq x y z
N MET A 1 28.84 29.51 -1.77
CA MET A 1 27.69 29.33 -2.69
C MET A 1 27.27 27.87 -2.66
N ASN A 2 26.05 27.58 -2.23
CA ASN A 2 25.60 26.23 -1.84
C ASN A 2 25.18 25.36 -3.04
N ASN A 3 25.99 24.33 -3.33
CA ASN A 3 25.80 23.29 -4.33
C ASN A 3 24.65 22.29 -4.00
N LYS A 4 23.49 22.77 -3.52
CA LYS A 4 22.40 21.87 -3.05
C LYS A 4 21.56 21.25 -4.19
N ASN A 5 21.65 21.74 -5.42
CA ASN A 5 20.74 21.34 -6.50
C ASN A 5 21.31 20.30 -7.50
N ASN A 6 22.58 19.92 -7.43
CA ASN A 6 23.15 19.04 -8.48
C ASN A 6 22.81 17.56 -8.26
N ILE A 7 22.40 16.87 -9.33
CA ILE A 7 22.31 15.40 -9.36
C ILE A 7 23.71 14.85 -9.07
N VAL A 8 23.81 13.89 -8.15
CA VAL A 8 25.07 13.23 -7.83
C VAL A 8 25.36 12.22 -8.94
N LEU A 9 26.43 12.43 -9.70
CA LEU A 9 26.86 11.48 -10.72
C LEU A 9 27.26 10.16 -10.08
N ILE A 10 26.76 9.05 -10.62
CA ILE A 10 27.20 7.71 -10.25
C ILE A 10 28.24 7.31 -11.30
N ASN A 11 29.51 7.16 -10.88
CA ASN A 11 30.56 6.72 -11.79
C ASN A 11 30.37 5.23 -12.11
N LEU A 12 29.80 4.94 -13.28
CA LEU A 12 29.54 3.58 -13.72
C LEU A 12 30.82 2.76 -13.95
N LYS A 13 31.94 3.41 -14.30
CA LYS A 13 33.23 2.73 -14.51
C LYS A 13 33.78 2.21 -13.18
N ASP A 14 33.74 3.03 -12.13
CA ASP A 14 34.16 2.62 -10.78
C ASP A 14 33.20 1.59 -10.19
N TYR A 15 31.90 1.75 -10.45
CA TYR A 15 30.89 0.78 -10.06
C TYR A 15 31.17 -0.60 -10.68
N LEU A 16 31.31 -0.69 -12.01
CA LEU A 16 31.61 -1.94 -12.72
C LEU A 16 32.96 -2.54 -12.29
N ASN A 17 34.00 -1.72 -12.18
CA ASN A 17 35.33 -2.18 -11.78
C ASN A 17 35.36 -2.74 -10.35
N ASN A 18 34.61 -2.17 -9.42
CA ASN A 18 34.56 -2.64 -8.03
C ASN A 18 33.62 -3.85 -7.88
N HIS A 19 32.52 -3.90 -8.63
CA HIS A 19 31.59 -5.03 -8.64
C HIS A 19 32.23 -6.31 -9.22
N LEU A 20 33.22 -6.17 -10.11
CA LEU A 20 33.99 -7.27 -10.68
C LEU A 20 35.20 -7.68 -9.84
N LYS A 21 35.65 -6.87 -8.87
CA LYS A 21 36.91 -7.08 -8.13
C LYS A 21 36.76 -7.39 -6.65
N ASN A 22 35.61 -7.08 -6.03
CA ASN A 22 35.41 -7.28 -4.60
C ASN A 22 34.07 -7.98 -4.32
N ASP A 23 34.12 -9.18 -3.74
CA ASP A 23 32.94 -9.92 -3.25
C ASP A 23 32.21 -9.19 -2.10
N GLU A 24 32.83 -8.15 -1.53
CA GLU A 24 32.33 -7.41 -0.37
C GLU A 24 32.07 -5.91 -0.65
N TYR A 25 31.81 -5.52 -1.90
CA TYR A 25 31.45 -4.13 -2.19
C TYR A 25 30.13 -3.75 -1.49
N LYS A 26 30.24 -3.00 -0.39
CA LYS A 26 29.10 -2.42 0.30
C LYS A 26 28.52 -1.31 -0.59
N ASN A 27 27.48 -1.65 -1.35
CA ASN A 27 26.66 -0.76 -2.20
C ASN A 27 26.05 0.49 -1.50
N LYS A 28 26.36 0.70 -0.22
CA LYS A 28 25.91 1.81 0.63
C LYS A 28 26.08 3.18 -0.02
N GLN A 29 27.24 3.45 -0.65
CA GLN A 29 27.48 4.75 -1.29
C GLN A 29 26.61 4.94 -2.54
N VAL A 30 26.53 3.91 -3.39
CA VAL A 30 25.68 3.91 -4.59
C VAL A 30 24.22 4.12 -4.19
N LYS A 31 23.75 3.37 -3.20
CA LYS A 31 22.39 3.49 -2.67
C LYS A 31 22.09 4.86 -2.09
N GLN A 32 23.05 5.48 -1.41
CA GLN A 32 22.90 6.84 -0.89
C GLN A 32 22.82 7.87 -2.02
N ASN A 33 23.62 7.71 -3.08
CA ASN A 33 23.55 8.55 -4.27
C ASN A 33 22.20 8.40 -4.98
N VAL A 34 21.74 7.16 -5.21
CA VAL A 34 20.42 6.86 -5.76
C VAL A 34 19.33 7.49 -4.90
N ARG A 35 19.38 7.33 -3.57
CA ARG A 35 18.42 7.95 -2.64
C ARG A 35 18.36 9.46 -2.78
N ASN A 36 19.51 10.13 -2.86
CA ASN A 36 19.59 11.58 -2.96
C ASN A 36 19.03 12.06 -4.31
N ASN A 37 19.42 11.40 -5.41
CA ASN A 37 18.94 11.74 -6.74
C ASN A 37 17.44 11.51 -6.87
N ALA A 38 16.95 10.34 -6.43
CA ALA A 38 15.55 9.98 -6.51
C ALA A 38 14.66 10.92 -5.69
N LYS A 39 15.11 11.39 -4.51
CA LYS A 39 14.38 12.43 -3.76
C LYS A 39 14.21 13.71 -4.56
N LYS A 40 15.24 14.14 -5.29
CA LYS A 40 15.21 15.36 -6.13
C LYS A 40 14.30 15.17 -7.35
N VAL A 41 14.48 14.07 -8.08
CA VAL A 41 13.63 13.72 -9.23
C VAL A 41 12.16 13.66 -8.81
N ARG A 42 11.88 13.03 -7.67
CA ARG A 42 10.53 12.92 -7.11
C ARG A 42 9.92 14.25 -6.73
N GLU A 43 10.70 15.16 -6.15
CA GLU A 43 10.24 16.51 -5.84
C GLU A 43 9.84 17.27 -7.10
N ILE A 44 10.67 17.21 -8.16
CA ILE A 44 10.37 17.84 -9.45
C ILE A 44 9.16 17.19 -10.12
N PHE A 45 9.18 15.86 -10.24
CA PHE A 45 8.15 15.08 -10.92
C PHE A 45 6.77 15.28 -10.27
N LEU A 46 6.65 15.06 -8.95
CA LEU A 46 5.37 15.20 -8.26
C LEU A 46 4.90 16.66 -8.18
N LYS A 47 5.81 17.63 -8.08
CA LYS A 47 5.44 19.06 -8.11
C LYS A 47 4.87 19.45 -9.48
N ASN A 48 5.49 18.97 -10.56
CA ASN A 48 4.98 19.23 -11.92
C ASN A 48 3.63 18.54 -12.13
N LEU A 49 3.48 17.29 -11.67
CA LEU A 49 2.23 16.54 -11.72
C LEU A 49 1.07 17.24 -10.99
N LEU A 50 1.36 17.99 -9.92
CA LEU A 50 0.37 18.80 -9.20
C LEU A 50 0.04 20.13 -9.92
N ASN A 51 0.99 20.67 -10.69
CA ASN A 51 0.86 21.96 -11.39
C ASN A 51 0.27 21.84 -12.80
N GLU A 52 0.13 20.62 -13.34
CA GLU A 52 -0.43 20.32 -14.67
C GLU A 52 -1.88 20.77 -14.88
N GLU A 53 -2.57 21.30 -13.87
CA GLU A 53 -3.83 22.03 -14.06
C GLU A 53 -3.69 23.26 -14.97
N ARG A 54 -2.46 23.62 -15.39
CA ARG A 54 -2.20 24.83 -16.17
C ARG A 54 -1.72 24.64 -17.60
N ASN A 55 -1.27 23.46 -18.04
CA ASN A 55 -0.74 23.32 -19.40
C ASN A 55 -0.80 21.85 -19.87
N ILE A 56 -1.36 21.64 -21.06
CA ILE A 56 -1.36 20.40 -21.88
C ILE A 56 -2.61 19.52 -21.68
N SER A 57 -3.58 19.77 -22.55
CA SER A 57 -4.67 18.85 -22.90
C SER A 57 -4.11 17.61 -23.62
N PHE A 58 -4.53 16.42 -23.21
CA PHE A 58 -4.37 15.21 -24.02
C PHE A 58 -5.68 14.97 -24.79
N ASP A 59 -5.64 15.13 -26.11
CA ASP A 59 -6.72 14.73 -26.99
C ASP A 59 -6.60 13.21 -27.21
N ILE A 60 -7.62 12.44 -26.83
CA ILE A 60 -7.57 10.96 -26.86
C ILE A 60 -8.03 10.40 -28.22
N ASN A 61 -8.34 11.26 -29.20
CA ASN A 61 -8.72 10.82 -30.54
C ASN A 61 -7.55 10.83 -31.53
N GLU A 62 -6.55 9.97 -31.32
CA GLU A 62 -5.73 9.48 -32.44
C GLU A 62 -6.26 8.13 -32.89
N GLN A 63 -7.39 8.18 -33.61
CA GLN A 63 -7.67 7.31 -34.74
C GLN A 63 -8.83 7.90 -35.55
N ASN A 64 -8.48 8.30 -36.77
CA ASN A 64 -9.32 8.56 -37.94
C ASN A 64 -9.74 10.02 -38.24
N HIS A 65 -9.26 10.43 -39.42
CA HIS A 65 -9.74 11.46 -40.34
C HIS A 65 -9.32 12.93 -40.15
N THR A 66 -8.55 13.36 -41.16
CA THR A 66 -8.52 14.69 -41.77
C THR A 66 -9.83 15.47 -41.64
N GLY A 67 -9.79 16.65 -41.03
CA GLY A 67 -10.91 17.59 -41.09
C GLY A 67 -10.78 18.73 -40.08
N ASN A 68 -10.56 19.94 -40.58
CA ASN A 68 -10.63 21.19 -39.82
C ASN A 68 -11.94 21.28 -39.01
N TYR A 69 -11.84 21.28 -37.68
CA TYR A 69 -12.90 21.81 -36.82
C TYR A 69 -12.29 22.67 -35.71
N LYS A 70 -12.43 24.00 -35.88
CA LYS A 70 -12.53 24.92 -34.74
C LYS A 70 -13.79 24.52 -33.99
N HIS A 71 -13.67 24.16 -32.71
CA HIS A 71 -14.83 24.10 -31.82
C HIS A 71 -14.51 24.70 -30.45
N ASP A 72 -15.45 25.52 -30.01
CA ASP A 72 -15.47 26.28 -28.77
C ASP A 72 -15.19 25.42 -27.53
N ILE A 73 -14.11 25.76 -26.81
CA ILE A 73 -13.82 25.21 -25.48
C ILE A 73 -14.71 25.92 -24.47
N LYS A 74 -15.96 25.46 -24.34
CA LYS A 74 -16.84 25.73 -23.20
C LYS A 74 -17.10 24.42 -22.46
N ASN A 75 -16.11 23.91 -21.71
CA ASN A 75 -16.31 23.03 -20.54
C ASN A 75 -14.96 22.61 -19.90
N GLU A 76 -14.34 23.51 -19.13
CA GLU A 76 -13.12 23.20 -18.34
C GLU A 76 -13.33 22.10 -17.27
N LYS A 77 -14.57 21.75 -16.92
CA LYS A 77 -14.88 20.80 -15.83
C LYS A 77 -14.49 19.34 -16.10
N ASN A 78 -14.36 18.94 -17.37
CA ASN A 78 -14.12 17.54 -17.74
C ASN A 78 -12.70 17.25 -18.27
N LEU A 79 -11.75 18.18 -18.13
CA LEU A 79 -10.39 17.96 -18.60
C LEU A 79 -9.65 16.97 -17.68
N PHE A 80 -9.06 15.93 -18.28
CA PHE A 80 -8.14 14.99 -17.64
C PHE A 80 -6.69 15.42 -17.89
N GLY A 81 -5.87 15.44 -16.85
CA GLY A 81 -4.43 15.71 -16.93
C GLY A 81 -3.59 14.43 -17.01
N TYR A 82 -2.29 14.59 -17.26
CA TYR A 82 -1.35 13.45 -17.28
C TYR A 82 -1.28 12.73 -15.92
N LYS A 83 -1.44 13.46 -14.81
CA LYS A 83 -1.68 12.87 -13.47
C LYS A 83 -2.82 11.85 -13.45
N ASP A 84 -3.95 12.18 -14.07
CA ASP A 84 -5.15 11.34 -14.07
C ASP A 84 -4.93 10.08 -14.92
N TYR A 85 -4.23 10.25 -16.04
CA TYR A 85 -3.78 9.14 -16.88
C TYR A 85 -2.88 8.16 -16.10
N LEU A 86 -1.84 8.66 -15.44
CA LEU A 86 -0.92 7.84 -14.65
C LEU A 86 -1.64 7.07 -13.55
N TYR A 87 -2.44 7.75 -12.73
CA TYR A 87 -3.20 7.08 -11.67
C TYR A 87 -4.21 6.07 -12.22
N THR A 88 -4.85 6.35 -13.35
CA THR A 88 -5.74 5.39 -13.99
C THR A 88 -5.00 4.14 -14.44
N LYS A 89 -3.79 4.28 -15.01
CA LYS A 89 -2.97 3.13 -15.36
C LYS A 89 -2.60 2.33 -14.12
N LEU A 90 -2.19 2.99 -13.02
CA LEU A 90 -1.93 2.29 -11.76
C LEU A 90 -3.16 1.55 -11.22
N ILE A 91 -4.36 2.15 -11.28
CA ILE A 91 -5.61 1.49 -10.87
C ILE A 91 -5.85 0.22 -11.69
N ARG A 92 -5.69 0.30 -13.02
CA ARG A 92 -5.86 -0.85 -13.93
C ARG A 92 -4.88 -1.97 -13.58
N GLN A 93 -3.60 -1.64 -13.39
CA GLN A 93 -2.58 -2.64 -13.06
C GLN A 93 -2.82 -3.25 -11.67
N LEU A 94 -3.24 -2.44 -10.70
CA LEU A 94 -3.53 -2.94 -9.36
C LEU A 94 -4.80 -3.81 -9.33
N TYR A 95 -5.82 -3.50 -10.15
CA TYR A 95 -6.98 -4.38 -10.35
C TYR A 95 -6.58 -5.75 -10.89
N LEU A 96 -5.72 -5.77 -11.93
CA LEU A 96 -5.21 -7.00 -12.52
C LEU A 96 -4.39 -7.79 -11.50
N PHE A 97 -3.51 -7.11 -10.76
CA PHE A 97 -2.71 -7.72 -9.70
C PHE A 97 -3.57 -8.39 -8.62
N LEU A 98 -4.56 -7.68 -8.06
CA LEU A 98 -5.44 -8.25 -7.04
C LEU A 98 -6.28 -9.41 -7.59
N SER A 99 -6.70 -9.34 -8.86
CA SER A 99 -7.37 -10.46 -9.53
C SER A 99 -6.44 -11.68 -9.66
N LEU A 100 -5.18 -11.48 -10.05
CA LEU A 100 -4.17 -12.54 -10.17
C LEU A 100 -3.82 -13.16 -8.82
N MET A 101 -3.84 -12.39 -7.73
CA MET A 101 -3.64 -12.89 -6.37
C MET A 101 -4.85 -13.68 -5.84
N GLY A 102 -5.97 -13.68 -6.57
CA GLY A 102 -7.19 -14.37 -6.16
C GLY A 102 -7.92 -13.66 -5.02
N VAL A 103 -7.82 -12.33 -4.92
CA VAL A 103 -8.61 -11.56 -3.95
C VAL A 103 -10.09 -11.67 -4.34
N ASN A 104 -10.95 -11.98 -3.36
CA ASN A 104 -12.37 -12.19 -3.60
C ASN A 104 -13.02 -10.93 -4.18
N LYS A 105 -13.78 -11.10 -5.28
CA LYS A 105 -14.48 -10.00 -5.94
C LYS A 105 -15.83 -9.71 -5.29
N ARG A 106 -16.25 -8.44 -5.31
CA ARG A 106 -17.59 -8.02 -4.88
C ARG A 106 -18.62 -8.32 -5.96
N ILE A 107 -19.72 -8.94 -5.54
CA ILE A 107 -20.93 -9.11 -6.36
C ILE A 107 -21.85 -7.94 -5.99
N ILE A 108 -22.19 -7.09 -6.96
CA ILE A 108 -23.22 -6.06 -6.77
C ILE A 108 -24.55 -6.74 -7.12
N ASN A 109 -25.44 -6.89 -6.15
CA ASN A 109 -26.83 -7.30 -6.42
C ASN A 109 -27.57 -6.10 -7.00
N GLU A 110 -28.29 -6.32 -8.10
CA GLU A 110 -29.03 -5.30 -8.86
C GLU A 110 -30.17 -4.65 -8.05
N ASP A 111 -30.58 -5.27 -6.94
CA ASP A 111 -31.74 -4.86 -6.12
C ASP A 111 -31.59 -3.52 -5.36
N ASN A 112 -30.43 -2.86 -5.45
CA ASN A 112 -30.15 -1.56 -4.80
C ASN A 112 -29.80 -0.43 -5.80
N LEU A 113 -30.04 -0.63 -7.11
CA LEU A 113 -30.03 0.46 -8.08
C LEU A 113 -31.41 1.13 -8.08
N ASP A 114 -31.45 2.40 -7.65
CA ASP A 114 -32.60 3.28 -7.84
C ASP A 114 -33.08 3.19 -9.30
N GLU A 115 -34.39 2.98 -9.49
CA GLU A 115 -35.16 2.80 -10.75
C GLU A 115 -35.05 3.94 -11.80
N LYS A 116 -34.01 4.78 -11.78
CA LYS A 116 -33.87 5.95 -12.67
C LYS A 116 -32.72 5.89 -13.67
N ILE A 117 -32.31 4.70 -14.11
CA ILE A 117 -31.52 4.56 -15.34
C ILE A 117 -32.26 3.62 -16.28
N GLY A 118 -33.32 4.16 -16.87
CA GLY A 118 -33.98 3.54 -18.01
C GLY A 118 -33.07 3.57 -19.23
N ASN A 119 -32.85 2.38 -19.80
CA ASN A 119 -32.56 2.13 -21.21
C ASN A 119 -31.34 2.82 -21.81
N THR A 120 -30.14 2.33 -21.47
CA THR A 120 -29.06 2.15 -22.46
C THR A 120 -28.13 1.04 -21.97
N TYR A 121 -28.05 -0.05 -22.75
CA TYR A 121 -27.16 -1.20 -22.65
C TYR A 121 -27.41 -2.19 -21.49
N GLN A 122 -28.18 -3.23 -21.81
CA GLN A 122 -28.16 -4.52 -21.12
C GLN A 122 -26.82 -5.23 -21.40
N GLU A 123 -25.89 -5.14 -20.46
CA GLU A 123 -24.89 -6.18 -20.17
C GLU A 123 -24.86 -6.40 -18.65
N ASN A 124 -25.92 -7.04 -18.14
CA ASN A 124 -25.93 -7.62 -16.81
C ASN A 124 -25.20 -8.96 -16.88
N TYR A 125 -24.04 -9.08 -16.22
CA TYR A 125 -23.61 -10.23 -15.41
C TYR A 125 -22.15 -9.99 -14.91
N LYS A 126 -22.02 -9.73 -13.61
CA LYS A 126 -20.78 -9.52 -12.82
C LYS A 126 -20.17 -8.11 -12.92
N ASN A 127 -19.72 -7.61 -11.77
CA ASN A 127 -19.05 -6.34 -11.51
C ASN A 127 -17.72 -6.22 -12.31
N ASN A 128 -17.81 -6.05 -13.63
CA ASN A 128 -16.68 -6.01 -14.54
C ASN A 128 -16.01 -4.64 -14.46
N PHE A 129 -14.71 -4.65 -14.18
CA PHE A 129 -13.93 -3.42 -14.10
C PHE A 129 -13.83 -2.78 -15.49
N ASN A 130 -14.30 -1.55 -15.61
CA ASN A 130 -14.28 -0.82 -16.87
C ASN A 130 -12.86 -0.30 -17.17
N PHE A 131 -12.10 -1.05 -17.97
CA PHE A 131 -10.76 -0.66 -18.41
C PHE A 131 -10.71 0.56 -19.33
N ASN A 132 -11.85 1.04 -19.84
CA ASN A 132 -11.92 2.27 -20.63
C ASN A 132 -12.17 3.50 -19.76
N LYS A 133 -12.66 3.32 -18.52
CA LYS A 133 -12.90 4.42 -17.59
C LYS A 133 -11.60 5.16 -17.24
N MET A 134 -11.65 6.49 -17.27
CA MET A 134 -10.63 7.38 -16.75
C MET A 134 -11.04 7.84 -15.34
N TYR A 135 -10.06 7.91 -14.44
CA TYR A 135 -10.27 8.34 -13.06
C TYR A 135 -9.52 9.65 -12.82
N LYS A 136 -10.26 10.67 -12.38
CA LYS A 136 -9.69 11.97 -12.03
C LYS A 136 -9.08 11.89 -10.63
N TYR A 137 -7.77 12.07 -10.53
CA TYR A 137 -7.03 12.00 -9.29
C TYR A 137 -7.32 13.22 -8.41
N THR A 138 -7.74 12.97 -7.18
CA THR A 138 -7.94 13.97 -6.15
C THR A 138 -7.23 13.55 -4.87
N TYR A 139 -6.43 14.44 -4.30
CA TYR A 139 -5.82 14.22 -3.00
C TYR A 139 -6.89 14.39 -1.91
N ASN A 140 -7.37 13.28 -1.36
CA ASN A 140 -8.64 13.22 -0.64
C ASN A 140 -8.56 13.46 0.88
N TYR A 141 -7.40 13.87 1.40
CA TYR A 141 -7.30 14.23 2.82
C TYR A 141 -7.96 15.58 3.09
N LYS A 142 -8.97 15.59 3.98
CA LYS A 142 -9.66 16.80 4.42
C LYS A 142 -9.38 17.04 5.89
N LYS A 143 -9.04 18.29 6.23
CA LYS A 143 -8.99 18.72 7.63
C LYS A 143 -10.39 18.64 8.23
N MET A 144 -10.48 18.20 9.48
CA MET A 144 -11.75 18.07 10.19
C MET A 144 -11.91 19.19 11.21
N GLU A 145 -13.15 19.62 11.40
CA GLU A 145 -13.53 20.51 12.50
C GLU A 145 -13.80 19.69 13.77
N ASN A 146 -13.58 20.30 14.94
CA ASN A 146 -13.71 19.60 16.24
C ASN A 146 -15.11 19.01 16.44
N LEU A 147 -16.17 19.68 15.97
CA LEU A 147 -17.55 19.17 16.04
C LEU A 147 -17.74 17.85 15.28
N ASP A 148 -17.13 17.71 14.10
CA ASP A 148 -17.20 16.47 13.31
C ASP A 148 -16.39 15.35 13.97
N VAL A 149 -15.22 15.70 14.54
CA VAL A 149 -14.39 14.77 15.32
C VAL A 149 -15.18 14.23 16.51
N ILE A 150 -15.82 15.11 17.31
CA ILE A 150 -16.68 14.71 18.44
C ILE A 150 -17.77 13.76 17.98
N LYS A 151 -18.47 14.09 16.89
CA LYS A 151 -19.58 13.27 16.37
C LYS A 151 -19.13 11.86 15.98
N LEU A 152 -17.95 11.73 15.37
CA LEU A 152 -17.40 10.43 15.00
C LEU A 152 -16.84 9.66 16.21
N LEU A 153 -16.15 10.33 17.13
CA LEU A 153 -15.56 9.71 18.32
C LEU A 153 -16.62 9.20 19.31
N LYS A 154 -17.78 9.87 19.39
CA LYS A 154 -18.94 9.40 20.17
C LYS A 154 -19.37 7.98 19.80
N LYS A 155 -19.21 7.55 18.54
CA LYS A 155 -19.53 6.17 18.10
C LYS A 155 -18.66 5.10 18.80
N TYR A 156 -17.53 5.52 19.36
CA TYR A 156 -16.58 4.68 20.08
C TYR A 156 -16.60 4.91 21.59
N ASN A 157 -17.59 5.64 22.11
CA ASN A 157 -17.65 6.08 23.50
C ASN A 157 -16.43 6.92 23.94
N ILE A 158 -15.80 7.63 22.99
CA ILE A 158 -14.66 8.50 23.26
C ILE A 158 -15.18 9.92 23.44
N ASN A 159 -15.18 10.39 24.70
CA ASN A 159 -15.69 11.71 25.08
C ASN A 159 -14.59 12.74 25.36
N LYS A 160 -13.33 12.30 25.47
CA LYS A 160 -12.18 13.17 25.76
C LYS A 160 -11.08 12.92 24.75
N PHE A 161 -10.61 13.99 24.12
CA PHE A 161 -9.46 14.00 23.23
C PHE A 161 -8.72 15.34 23.36
N ASP A 162 -7.50 15.40 22.84
CA ASP A 162 -6.73 16.65 22.76
C ASP A 162 -7.18 17.45 21.54
N GLU A 163 -7.93 18.53 21.78
CA GLU A 163 -8.46 19.43 20.75
C GLU A 163 -7.37 20.23 20.03
N ASN A 164 -6.14 20.27 20.55
CA ASN A 164 -5.02 20.94 19.89
C ASN A 164 -4.43 20.12 18.73
N LEU A 165 -4.79 18.83 18.63
CA LEU A 165 -4.35 17.99 17.53
C LEU A 165 -5.01 18.41 16.21
N GLN A 166 -4.25 18.34 15.13
CA GLN A 166 -4.80 18.56 13.80
C GLN A 166 -5.39 17.26 13.25
N PHE A 167 -6.72 17.18 13.25
CA PHE A 167 -7.48 16.05 12.75
C PHE A 167 -7.76 16.16 11.25
N TYR A 168 -7.69 15.01 10.60
CA TYR A 168 -8.02 14.84 9.19
C TYR A 168 -8.85 13.57 9.01
N SER A 169 -9.58 13.51 7.91
CA SER A 169 -10.18 12.28 7.39
C SER A 169 -9.80 12.11 5.92
N TYR A 170 -9.92 10.89 5.43
CA TYR A 170 -9.82 10.60 4.01
C TYR A 170 -11.23 10.60 3.40
N ASN A 171 -11.53 11.56 2.54
CA ASN A 171 -12.85 11.68 1.92
C ASN A 171 -12.99 10.69 0.77
N PHE A 172 -13.88 9.71 0.92
CA PHE A 172 -14.05 8.67 -0.07
C PHE A 172 -14.54 9.23 -1.41
N SER A 173 -13.97 8.74 -2.51
CA SER A 173 -14.26 9.24 -3.86
C SER A 173 -15.61 8.75 -4.37
N ASN A 174 -16.04 7.55 -3.95
CA ASN A 174 -17.30 6.94 -4.38
C ASN A 174 -18.37 6.90 -3.27
N LYS A 175 -19.47 7.63 -3.44
CA LYS A 175 -20.59 7.65 -2.47
C LYS A 175 -21.30 6.28 -2.33
N ASN A 176 -21.19 5.41 -3.34
CA ASN A 176 -21.79 4.07 -3.28
C ASN A 176 -21.07 3.15 -2.28
N SER A 177 -19.81 3.43 -1.95
CA SER A 177 -19.05 2.61 -1.01
C SER A 177 -19.44 2.84 0.46
N GLU A 178 -20.06 3.97 0.78
CA GLU A 178 -20.60 4.25 2.11
C GLU A 178 -21.71 3.24 2.48
N LYS A 179 -22.35 2.64 1.48
CA LYS A 179 -23.35 1.58 1.61
C LYS A 179 -22.74 0.18 1.79
N PHE A 180 -21.47 -0.03 1.45
CA PHE A 180 -20.86 -1.35 1.57
C PHE A 180 -20.41 -1.61 3.01
N GLU A 181 -21.23 -2.35 3.73
CA GLU A 181 -20.86 -2.88 5.04
C GLU A 181 -19.70 -3.86 4.91
N ARG A 182 -18.83 -3.90 5.93
CA ARG A 182 -17.67 -4.80 5.95
C ARG A 182 -18.14 -6.23 6.15
N ASP A 183 -18.04 -7.01 5.09
CA ASP A 183 -18.38 -8.43 5.10
C ASP A 183 -17.11 -9.26 5.37
N TYR A 184 -16.76 -9.37 6.65
CA TYR A 184 -15.62 -10.14 7.12
C TYR A 184 -15.61 -11.59 6.59
N ASN A 185 -16.79 -12.20 6.41
CA ASN A 185 -16.91 -13.60 5.96
C ASN A 185 -16.50 -13.78 4.49
N LYS A 186 -16.52 -12.72 3.69
CA LYS A 186 -16.11 -12.76 2.27
C LYS A 186 -14.67 -12.32 2.04
N THR A 187 -14.00 -11.76 3.04
CA THR A 187 -12.59 -11.34 2.87
C THR A 187 -11.65 -12.54 2.97
N ASN A 188 -10.75 -12.68 2.00
CA ASN A 188 -9.71 -13.71 1.99
C ASN A 188 -8.29 -13.14 2.02
N PHE A 189 -8.17 -11.81 2.01
CA PHE A 189 -6.90 -11.08 2.10
C PHE A 189 -6.95 -9.96 3.14
N ASN A 190 -5.83 -9.81 3.84
CA ASN A 190 -5.44 -8.61 4.57
C ASN A 190 -4.51 -7.78 3.67
N ILE A 191 -4.83 -6.51 3.47
CA ILE A 191 -4.04 -5.57 2.68
C ILE A 191 -3.44 -4.52 3.61
N CYS A 192 -2.11 -4.53 3.72
CA CYS A 192 -1.35 -3.58 4.50
C CYS A 192 -0.86 -2.44 3.59
N ILE A 193 -1.37 -1.22 3.77
CA ILE A 193 -1.01 -0.04 2.96
C ILE A 193 -0.46 1.08 3.83
N TYR A 194 0.48 1.86 3.32
CA TYR A 194 0.90 3.09 3.98
C TYR A 194 -0.11 4.21 3.76
N LEU A 195 -0.21 5.15 4.71
CA LEU A 195 -0.93 6.40 4.49
C LEU A 195 -0.01 7.38 3.73
N PRO A 196 -0.30 7.68 2.45
CA PRO A 196 0.62 8.43 1.61
C PRO A 196 0.76 9.88 2.04
N THR A 197 2.00 10.37 2.02
CA THR A 197 2.30 11.80 2.06
C THR A 197 2.22 12.42 0.66
N LYS A 198 2.22 13.76 0.56
CA LYS A 198 2.31 14.47 -0.74
C LYS A 198 3.56 14.13 -1.56
N LYS A 199 4.55 13.49 -0.96
CA LYS A 199 5.78 13.05 -1.61
C LYS A 199 5.72 11.59 -1.99
N GLU A 200 4.60 10.90 -1.83
CA GLU A 200 4.43 9.49 -2.15
C GLU A 200 3.37 9.29 -3.23
N ILE A 201 3.30 8.07 -3.79
CA ILE A 201 2.15 7.73 -4.63
C ILE A 201 0.96 7.57 -3.70
N ASP A 202 -0.18 8.17 -4.08
CA ASP A 202 -1.42 8.05 -3.32
C ASP A 202 -2.06 6.68 -3.53
N ILE A 203 -1.49 5.66 -2.90
CA ILE A 203 -2.03 4.29 -2.94
C ILE A 203 -3.43 4.23 -2.34
N LEU A 204 -3.76 5.14 -1.43
CA LEU A 204 -5.06 5.17 -0.76
C LEU A 204 -6.18 5.56 -1.74
N PHE A 205 -5.92 6.48 -2.67
CA PHE A 205 -6.81 6.78 -3.81
C PHE A 205 -7.07 5.58 -4.71
N ILE A 206 -6.02 4.80 -5.01
CA ILE A 206 -6.16 3.60 -5.83
C ILE A 206 -7.02 2.55 -5.10
N ILE A 207 -6.75 2.34 -3.81
CA ILE A 207 -7.44 1.35 -2.98
C ILE A 207 -8.89 1.74 -2.70
N ASP A 208 -9.20 3.04 -2.55
CA ASP A 208 -10.58 3.57 -2.48
C ASP A 208 -11.39 3.09 -3.69
N ILE A 209 -10.89 3.31 -4.90
CA ILE A 209 -11.56 2.89 -6.14
C ILE A 209 -11.69 1.36 -6.23
N LEU A 210 -10.65 0.62 -5.84
CA LEU A 210 -10.67 -0.85 -5.90
C LEU A 210 -11.50 -1.48 -4.78
N TYR A 211 -11.88 -0.71 -3.76
CA TYR A 211 -12.73 -1.17 -2.67
C TYR A 211 -14.11 -1.63 -3.17
N ASP A 212 -14.60 -1.03 -4.26
CA ASP A 212 -15.89 -1.40 -4.89
C ASP A 212 -15.84 -2.75 -5.62
N TYR A 213 -14.64 -3.25 -5.93
CA TYR A 213 -14.45 -4.46 -6.72
C TYR A 213 -14.00 -5.67 -5.90
N PHE A 214 -13.40 -5.47 -4.73
CA PHE A 214 -12.80 -6.54 -3.94
C PHE A 214 -13.16 -6.51 -2.45
N TYR A 215 -13.19 -7.69 -1.84
CA TYR A 215 -13.31 -7.90 -0.40
C TYR A 215 -11.93 -8.11 0.22
N PHE A 216 -11.47 -7.16 1.03
CA PHE A 216 -10.24 -7.27 1.82
C PHE A 216 -10.33 -6.45 3.10
N ASN A 217 -9.54 -6.84 4.11
CA ASN A 217 -9.35 -6.07 5.34
C ASN A 217 -8.16 -5.13 5.19
N LEU A 218 -8.29 -3.88 5.64
CA LEU A 218 -7.20 -2.91 5.54
C LEU A 218 -6.46 -2.77 6.86
N TYR A 219 -5.14 -2.66 6.73
CA TYR A 219 -4.23 -2.38 7.83
C TYR A 219 -3.22 -1.33 7.40
N ILE A 220 -2.74 -0.54 8.35
CA ILE A 220 -1.75 0.49 8.07
C ILE A 220 -0.56 0.40 9.04
N PRO A 221 0.66 0.66 8.54
CA PRO A 221 1.87 0.55 9.33
C PRO A 221 1.94 1.68 10.35
N ILE A 222 2.30 1.35 11.58
CA ILE A 222 2.57 2.29 12.66
C ILE A 222 3.93 1.97 13.26
N THR A 223 4.75 3.00 13.44
CA THR A 223 6.00 2.89 14.18
C THR A 223 5.72 3.06 15.67
N THR A 224 6.07 2.06 16.47
CA THR A 224 5.93 2.12 17.93
C THR A 224 7.06 2.96 18.56
N LYS A 225 6.92 3.30 19.85
CA LYS A 225 7.99 3.97 20.61
C LYS A 225 9.31 3.17 20.62
N GLU A 226 9.23 1.85 20.49
CA GLU A 226 10.38 0.93 20.39
C GLU A 226 10.97 0.83 18.97
N ASN A 227 10.59 1.71 18.04
CA ASN A 227 11.03 1.69 16.63
C ASN A 227 10.69 0.39 15.88
N LYS A 228 9.66 -0.33 16.31
CA LYS A 228 9.10 -1.50 15.62
C LYS A 228 7.97 -1.08 14.69
N LEU A 229 7.82 -1.78 13.57
CA LEU A 229 6.68 -1.61 12.67
C LEU A 229 5.61 -2.65 13.02
N ILE A 230 4.41 -2.16 13.32
CA ILE A 230 3.21 -2.98 13.50
C ILE A 230 2.13 -2.54 12.52
N PHE A 231 1.14 -3.39 12.26
CA PHE A 231 0.06 -3.09 11.32
C PHE A 231 -1.26 -2.99 12.07
N PHE A 232 -1.80 -1.76 12.11
CA PHE A 232 -3.01 -1.41 12.84
C PHE A 232 -4.23 -1.48 11.91
N PRO A 233 -5.36 -2.06 12.34
CA PRO A 233 -6.55 -2.18 11.51
C PRO A 233 -7.09 -0.80 11.11
N PHE A 234 -7.50 -0.67 9.86
CA PHE A 234 -7.97 0.58 9.28
C PHE A 234 -9.22 0.33 8.45
N CYS A 235 -10.10 1.33 8.34
CA CYS A 235 -11.18 1.30 7.38
C CYS A 235 -11.57 2.73 6.98
N PHE A 236 -12.18 2.87 5.81
CA PHE A 236 -12.56 4.18 5.29
C PHE A 236 -13.69 4.87 6.06
N LYS A 237 -14.60 4.09 6.68
CA LYS A 237 -15.68 4.63 7.54
C LYS A 237 -15.15 5.20 8.87
N ASN A 238 -14.00 4.70 9.33
CA ASN A 238 -13.36 5.04 10.59
C ASN A 238 -11.91 5.43 10.36
N ASN A 239 -11.73 6.60 9.76
CA ASN A 239 -10.44 7.05 9.25
C ASN A 239 -10.01 8.40 9.83
N ILE A 240 -10.41 8.69 11.08
CA ILE A 240 -9.86 9.85 11.78
C ILE A 240 -8.36 9.60 11.95
N ILE A 241 -7.58 10.46 11.33
CA ILE A 241 -6.12 10.44 11.36
C ILE A 241 -5.62 11.76 11.88
N ILE A 242 -4.48 11.73 12.54
CA ILE A 242 -3.77 12.93 12.94
C ILE A 242 -2.50 13.08 12.13
N LYS A 243 -2.12 14.32 11.89
CA LYS A 243 -0.82 14.64 11.32
C LYS A 243 0.24 14.55 12.42
N HIS A 244 1.11 13.55 12.33
CA HIS A 244 2.18 13.33 13.29
C HIS A 244 3.50 13.94 12.77
N HIS A 245 4.60 13.67 13.48
CA HIS A 245 5.96 14.04 13.09
C HIS A 245 6.27 13.67 11.62
N PHE A 246 7.04 14.52 10.94
CA PHE A 246 7.41 14.37 9.52
C PHE A 246 6.24 14.43 8.52
N ASN A 247 5.10 15.02 8.89
CA ASN A 247 3.90 15.11 8.04
C ASN A 247 3.31 13.73 7.66
N ILE A 248 3.57 12.70 8.47
CA ILE A 248 2.99 11.36 8.29
C ILE A 248 1.66 11.31 9.03
N PHE A 249 0.66 10.70 8.42
CA PHE A 249 -0.63 10.47 9.07
C PHE A 249 -0.62 9.20 9.91
N VAL A 250 -1.28 9.24 11.07
CA VAL A 250 -1.42 8.09 11.97
C VAL A 250 -2.88 8.03 12.45
N PRO A 251 -3.49 6.83 12.60
CA PRO A 251 -4.85 6.69 13.14
C PRO A 251 -4.96 7.28 14.52
N TYR A 252 -5.96 8.12 14.72
CA TYR A 252 -6.22 8.68 16.03
C TYR A 252 -6.56 7.59 17.05
N LEU A 253 -7.28 6.54 16.66
CA LEU A 253 -7.65 5.45 17.57
C LEU A 253 -6.43 4.69 18.14
N TYR A 254 -5.34 4.59 17.38
CA TYR A 254 -4.09 4.07 17.91
C TYR A 254 -3.50 4.99 18.99
N ILE A 255 -3.49 6.30 18.75
CA ILE A 255 -3.00 7.30 19.70
C ILE A 255 -3.88 7.29 20.96
N TYR A 256 -5.19 7.25 20.76
CA TYR A 256 -6.16 7.21 21.82
C TYR A 256 -5.94 6.01 22.75
N LYS A 257 -5.80 4.81 22.17
CA LYS A 257 -5.56 3.58 22.94
C LYS A 257 -4.20 3.61 23.65
N ASN A 258 -3.14 4.15 23.06
CA ASN A 258 -1.83 4.21 23.73
C ASN A 258 -1.71 5.29 24.80
N THR A 259 -2.51 6.35 24.73
CA THR A 259 -2.35 7.54 25.58
C THR A 259 -3.43 7.65 26.65
N TYR A 260 -4.68 7.27 26.35
CA TYR A 260 -5.85 7.60 27.18
C TYR A 260 -6.62 6.39 27.70
N MET A 261 -6.43 5.19 27.13
CA MET A 261 -6.95 3.96 27.72
C MET A 261 -5.98 3.46 28.80
N GLU A 262 -6.22 3.94 30.03
CA GLU A 262 -5.73 3.51 31.37
C GLU A 262 -4.31 2.90 31.52
N GLN A 263 -3.41 3.67 32.15
CA GLN A 263 -2.36 3.40 33.17
C GLN A 263 -1.51 2.10 33.18
N LYS A 264 -1.75 1.09 32.35
CA LYS A 264 -0.84 -0.04 32.12
C LYS A 264 -0.44 0.02 30.66
N SER A 265 0.86 -0.09 30.38
CA SER A 265 1.40 -0.14 29.02
C SER A 265 0.63 -1.15 28.16
N ILE A 266 -0.35 -0.67 27.37
CA ILE A 266 -1.16 -1.56 26.54
C ILE A 266 -0.23 -2.21 25.53
N LYS A 267 -0.04 -3.52 25.71
CA LYS A 267 0.71 -4.35 24.78
C LYS A 267 -0.29 -4.96 23.82
N PHE A 268 -0.28 -4.48 22.57
CA PHE A 268 -1.09 -5.09 21.52
C PHE A 268 -0.67 -6.55 21.31
N ASN A 269 -1.66 -7.42 21.15
CA ASN A 269 -1.44 -8.78 20.68
C ASN A 269 -1.16 -8.72 19.17
N LEU A 270 -0.09 -9.38 18.75
CA LEU A 270 0.38 -9.37 17.37
C LEU A 270 0.46 -10.80 16.84
N ASN A 271 0.05 -11.01 15.59
CA ASN A 271 0.28 -12.29 14.91
C ASN A 271 1.75 -12.41 14.46
N SER A 272 2.05 -13.52 13.77
CA SER A 272 3.39 -13.77 13.23
C SER A 272 3.86 -12.69 12.27
N LEU A 273 2.96 -11.94 11.61
CA LEU A 273 3.21 -10.87 10.65
C LEU A 273 3.22 -9.44 11.25
N ASN A 274 3.23 -9.30 12.58
CA ASN A 274 3.10 -8.02 13.30
C ASN A 274 1.77 -7.28 13.04
N ILE A 275 0.72 -8.00 12.63
CA ILE A 275 -0.65 -7.46 12.53
C ILE A 275 -1.30 -7.55 13.90
N ILE A 276 -1.98 -6.48 14.32
CA ILE A 276 -2.74 -6.46 15.58
C ILE A 276 -3.92 -7.43 15.48
N THR A 277 -3.98 -8.35 16.45
CA THR A 277 -5.05 -9.36 16.56
C THR A 277 -6.13 -8.97 17.57
N ASP A 278 -5.87 -7.95 18.39
CA ASP A 278 -6.88 -7.42 19.31
C ASP A 278 -8.10 -6.93 18.53
N GLN A 279 -9.29 -7.12 19.12
CA GLN A 279 -10.45 -6.39 18.68
C GLN A 279 -10.26 -4.91 19.04
N ILE A 280 -10.26 -4.04 18.02
CA ILE A 280 -10.12 -2.60 18.18
C ILE A 280 -11.47 -1.96 17.84
N PHE A 281 -12.28 -1.67 18.86
CA PHE A 281 -13.66 -1.20 18.69
C PHE A 281 -14.50 -2.19 17.87
N ASP A 282 -15.01 -1.78 16.71
CA ASP A 282 -15.75 -2.60 15.74
C ASP A 282 -14.82 -3.40 14.81
N LEU A 283 -13.50 -3.15 14.85
CA LEU A 283 -12.51 -3.77 13.97
C LEU A 283 -12.08 -5.13 14.54
N LYS A 284 -12.50 -6.21 13.89
CA LYS A 284 -12.08 -7.59 14.22
C LYS A 284 -10.92 -8.04 13.33
N PHE A 285 -10.03 -8.85 13.89
CA PHE A 285 -8.96 -9.51 13.16
C PHE A 285 -9.45 -10.80 12.50
N GLN A 286 -8.94 -11.08 11.30
CA GLN A 286 -9.10 -12.35 10.61
C GLN A 286 -7.76 -12.82 10.06
N ASP A 287 -7.48 -14.10 10.22
CA ASP A 287 -6.24 -14.73 9.76
C ASP A 287 -6.35 -15.06 8.26
N ASN A 288 -6.03 -14.07 7.43
CA ASN A 288 -6.09 -14.14 5.98
C ASN A 288 -4.68 -14.02 5.37
N LYS A 289 -4.53 -14.44 4.10
CA LYS A 289 -3.32 -14.14 3.31
C LYS A 289 -3.04 -12.64 3.30
N THR A 290 -1.78 -12.23 3.28
CA THR A 290 -1.44 -10.81 3.49
C THR A 290 -0.64 -10.20 2.34
N ILE A 291 -1.10 -9.08 1.81
CA ILE A 291 -0.34 -8.28 0.83
C ILE A 291 0.19 -7.03 1.53
N PHE A 292 1.50 -6.83 1.50
CA PHE A 292 2.18 -5.65 2.03
C PHE A 292 2.55 -4.69 0.91
N PHE A 293 1.86 -3.55 0.85
CA PHE A 293 2.27 -2.43 0.02
C PHE A 293 3.34 -1.60 0.75
N ILE A 294 4.58 -1.72 0.28
CA ILE A 294 5.75 -1.11 0.88
C ILE A 294 6.06 0.21 0.16
N PRO A 295 6.16 1.35 0.88
CA PRO A 295 6.56 2.61 0.28
C PRO A 295 8.04 2.59 -0.14
N LEU A 296 8.35 3.26 -1.24
CA LEU A 296 9.71 3.41 -1.74
C LEU A 296 9.95 4.79 -2.36
N ILE A 297 11.21 5.16 -2.45
CA ILE A 297 11.71 6.36 -3.14
C ILE A 297 12.14 6.01 -4.56
N ALA A 298 12.85 4.90 -4.73
CA ALA A 298 13.33 4.35 -6.00
C ALA A 298 13.35 2.82 -5.96
N TYR A 299 13.45 2.21 -7.13
CA TYR A 299 13.57 0.75 -7.30
C TYR A 299 14.44 0.41 -8.52
N ASN A 300 14.83 -0.86 -8.65
CA ASN A 300 15.52 -1.38 -9.84
C ASN A 300 14.79 -2.58 -10.45
N LYS A 301 15.37 -3.11 -11.54
CA LYS A 301 14.85 -4.27 -12.29
C LYS A 301 14.99 -5.61 -11.54
N TYR A 302 15.58 -5.61 -10.36
CA TYR A 302 15.80 -6.79 -9.52
C TYR A 302 14.93 -6.76 -8.24
N GLY A 303 13.90 -5.91 -8.20
CA GLY A 303 13.02 -5.79 -7.03
C GLY A 303 13.66 -5.14 -5.81
N CYS A 304 14.90 -4.64 -5.92
CA CYS A 304 15.55 -3.89 -4.86
C CYS A 304 14.90 -2.52 -4.75
N ARG A 305 14.77 -2.02 -3.52
CA ARG A 305 14.13 -0.73 -3.24
C ARG A 305 15.01 0.19 -2.41
N VAL A 306 14.84 1.49 -2.61
CA VAL A 306 15.38 2.52 -1.73
C VAL A 306 14.25 3.12 -0.90
N GLY A 307 14.24 2.85 0.40
CA GLY A 307 13.33 3.49 1.35
C GLY A 307 13.84 4.85 1.86
N SER A 308 13.09 5.45 2.79
CA SER A 308 13.40 6.74 3.42
C SER A 308 14.72 6.79 4.21
N GLY A 309 15.25 5.62 4.58
CA GLY A 309 16.56 5.45 5.23
C GLY A 309 16.50 4.92 6.65
N LYS A 310 15.30 4.78 7.25
CA LYS A 310 15.15 4.23 8.61
C LYS A 310 15.02 2.71 8.67
N GLY A 311 14.92 2.01 7.54
CA GLY A 311 14.94 0.54 7.48
C GLY A 311 13.83 -0.18 8.27
N TYR A 312 12.67 0.46 8.50
CA TYR A 312 11.58 -0.13 9.29
C TYR A 312 11.06 -1.43 8.67
N TYR A 313 10.80 -1.43 7.36
CA TYR A 313 10.36 -2.61 6.63
C TYR A 313 11.44 -3.70 6.59
N ASP A 314 12.69 -3.34 6.28
CA ASP A 314 13.82 -4.28 6.24
C ASP A 314 13.99 -5.03 7.57
N ARG A 315 14.06 -4.29 8.68
CA ARG A 315 14.14 -4.89 10.02
C ARG A 315 12.93 -5.76 10.35
N THR A 316 11.74 -5.32 9.94
CA THR A 316 10.50 -6.05 10.23
C THR A 316 10.52 -7.40 9.52
N PHE A 317 10.71 -7.45 8.21
CA PHE A 317 10.72 -8.71 7.47
C PHE A 317 11.92 -9.61 7.80
N ILE A 318 13.10 -9.06 8.09
CA ILE A 318 14.20 -9.87 8.63
C ILE A 318 13.79 -10.54 9.95
N SER A 319 13.14 -9.79 10.86
CA SER A 319 12.67 -10.36 12.13
C SER A 319 11.55 -11.40 11.95
N LEU A 320 10.71 -11.24 10.92
CA LEU A 320 9.67 -12.20 10.55
C LEU A 320 10.30 -13.51 10.06
N TYR A 321 11.27 -13.41 9.15
CA TYR A 321 11.97 -14.57 8.59
C TYR A 321 12.74 -15.36 9.66
N LYS A 322 13.45 -14.65 10.56
CA LYS A 322 14.15 -15.27 11.68
C LYS A 322 13.20 -16.02 12.62
N ARG A 323 12.01 -15.46 12.91
CA ARG A 323 11.00 -16.12 13.74
C ARG A 323 10.44 -17.37 13.07
N ALA A 324 10.16 -17.32 11.77
CA ALA A 324 9.70 -18.48 11.01
C ALA A 324 10.72 -19.63 11.08
N LYS A 325 12.00 -19.34 10.78
CA LYS A 325 13.08 -20.33 10.83
C LYS A 325 13.23 -20.99 12.20
N ILE A 326 13.18 -20.22 13.29
CA ILE A 326 13.27 -20.77 14.66
C ILE A 326 12.09 -21.70 14.97
N ASN A 327 10.89 -21.36 14.52
CA ASN A 327 9.71 -22.21 14.74
C ASN A 327 9.82 -23.53 13.97
N ASP A 328 10.35 -23.50 12.75
CA ASP A 328 10.60 -24.71 11.96
C ASP A 328 11.66 -25.61 12.62
N GLU A 329 12.76 -25.03 13.12
CA GLU A 329 13.81 -25.77 13.84
C GLU A 329 13.31 -26.39 15.15
N LYS A 330 12.45 -25.67 15.91
CA LYS A 330 11.83 -26.20 17.14
C LYS A 330 10.86 -27.35 16.84
N LYS A 331 10.10 -27.24 15.76
CA LYS A 331 9.17 -28.30 15.34
C LYS A 331 9.93 -29.56 14.95
N ASN A 332 11.02 -29.43 14.19
CA ASN A 332 11.87 -30.56 13.82
C ASN A 332 12.53 -31.22 15.05
N LYS A 333 13.06 -30.44 16.00
CA LYS A 333 13.60 -30.99 17.26
C LYS A 333 12.56 -31.68 18.13
N SER A 334 11.33 -31.18 18.18
CA SER A 334 10.25 -31.86 18.91
C SER A 334 9.82 -33.17 18.24
N ILE A 335 9.92 -33.27 16.92
CA ILE A 335 9.66 -34.50 16.17
C ILE A 335 10.79 -35.52 16.44
N ASP A 336 12.04 -35.08 16.42
CA ASP A 336 13.21 -35.94 16.69
C ASP A 336 13.19 -36.50 18.14
N GLN A 337 12.73 -35.71 19.12
CA GLN A 337 12.56 -36.16 20.51
C GLN A 337 11.39 -37.12 20.72
N ILE A 338 10.35 -37.06 19.87
CA ILE A 338 9.22 -38.00 19.91
C ILE A 338 9.60 -39.32 19.23
N SER A 339 10.50 -39.31 18.24
CA SER A 339 10.98 -40.52 17.57
C SER A 339 11.87 -41.43 18.45
N GLU A 340 12.39 -40.94 19.57
CA GLU A 340 13.19 -41.76 20.50
C GLU A 340 12.38 -42.52 21.56
N THR A 341 11.04 -42.37 21.63
CA THR A 341 10.23 -43.02 22.68
C THR A 341 9.03 -43.86 22.24
N LYS A 342 8.77 -44.08 20.95
CA LYS A 342 7.68 -45.00 20.53
C LYS A 342 8.04 -45.84 19.30
N ASN A 343 8.56 -47.04 19.55
CA ASN A 343 8.29 -48.18 18.68
C ASN A 343 6.82 -48.59 18.89
N VAL A 344 5.99 -48.50 17.84
CA VAL A 344 4.93 -49.45 17.43
C VAL A 344 4.00 -48.77 16.39
N LYS A 345 4.06 -49.34 15.19
CA LYS A 345 3.04 -49.55 14.13
C LYS A 345 2.00 -48.47 13.77
N ASP A 346 1.98 -48.24 12.45
CA ASP A 346 0.85 -47.94 11.58
C ASP A 346 0.01 -46.69 11.85
N ASN A 347 0.23 -45.66 11.02
CA ASN A 347 -0.85 -45.13 10.19
C ASN A 347 -0.29 -44.30 9.02
N LYS A 348 -0.58 -44.76 7.80
CA LYS A 348 -0.54 -43.95 6.59
C LYS A 348 -1.66 -42.91 6.68
N ASN A 349 -1.34 -41.72 7.15
CA ASN A 349 -2.09 -40.47 6.94
C ASN A 349 -1.26 -39.30 7.48
N ASN A 350 -0.16 -38.97 6.80
CA ASN A 350 0.63 -37.76 7.08
C ASN A 350 0.74 -36.88 5.82
N GLU A 351 -0.41 -36.52 5.23
CA GLU A 351 -0.51 -35.41 4.27
C GLU A 351 -1.10 -34.13 4.88
N THR A 352 -1.31 -34.10 6.20
CA THR A 352 -1.65 -32.89 6.94
C THR A 352 -0.41 -32.31 7.61
N GLU A 353 -0.21 -30.99 7.44
CA GLU A 353 0.90 -30.16 7.96
C GLU A 353 2.12 -29.92 7.05
N LYS A 354 1.93 -29.76 5.74
CA LYS A 354 2.83 -28.88 4.97
C LYS A 354 2.72 -27.45 5.53
N ASN A 355 3.71 -27.07 6.34
CA ASN A 355 4.20 -25.72 6.61
C ASN A 355 3.20 -24.57 6.33
N LYS A 356 2.48 -24.13 7.38
CA LYS A 356 1.76 -22.84 7.39
C LYS A 356 2.77 -21.68 7.45
N ILE A 357 3.71 -21.62 6.50
CA ILE A 357 4.43 -20.37 6.23
C ILE A 357 3.35 -19.41 5.76
N VAL A 358 3.11 -18.37 6.54
CA VAL A 358 2.06 -17.39 6.22
C VAL A 358 2.38 -16.78 4.86
N ASP A 359 1.53 -17.11 3.88
CA ASP A 359 1.60 -16.66 2.50
C ASP A 359 1.40 -15.14 2.48
N HIS A 360 2.52 -14.44 2.40
CA HIS A 360 2.55 -12.99 2.33
C HIS A 360 3.31 -12.54 1.09
N VAL A 361 2.86 -11.42 0.53
CA VAL A 361 3.44 -10.86 -0.70
C VAL A 361 3.88 -9.42 -0.44
N LYS A 362 5.13 -9.09 -0.75
CA LYS A 362 5.70 -7.74 -0.68
C LYS A 362 5.58 -7.08 -2.05
N VAL A 363 4.80 -6.01 -2.11
CA VAL A 363 4.49 -5.27 -3.33
C VAL A 363 4.85 -3.80 -3.14
N SER A 364 5.31 -3.14 -4.18
CA SER A 364 5.35 -1.67 -4.20
C SER A 364 4.66 -1.13 -5.44
N VAL A 365 4.04 0.03 -5.29
CA VAL A 365 3.51 0.82 -6.41
C VAL A 365 4.41 2.03 -6.60
N SER A 366 4.86 2.24 -7.84
CA SER A 366 5.79 3.31 -8.21
C SER A 366 5.50 3.82 -9.62
N PHE A 367 6.12 4.93 -10.01
CA PHE A 367 6.18 5.34 -11.42
C PHE A 367 7.45 4.80 -12.07
N GLU A 368 7.45 4.58 -13.39
CA GLU A 368 8.66 4.20 -14.12
C GLU A 368 9.77 5.25 -13.98
N ALA A 369 9.41 6.53 -13.83
CA ALA A 369 10.34 7.63 -13.58
C ALA A 369 11.24 7.45 -12.33
N PHE A 370 10.91 6.50 -11.43
CA PHE A 370 11.71 6.17 -10.25
C PHE A 370 12.47 4.84 -10.36
N LEU A 371 12.51 4.24 -11.55
CA LEU A 371 13.31 3.06 -11.88
C LEU A 371 14.77 3.48 -12.11
N TYR A 372 15.70 2.76 -11.49
CA TYR A 372 17.14 2.92 -11.67
C TYR A 372 17.75 1.62 -12.20
N ASP A 373 18.62 1.75 -13.19
CA ASP A 373 19.32 0.62 -13.82
C ASP A 373 20.70 0.41 -13.20
N VAL A 374 20.75 0.34 -11.87
CA VAL A 374 21.98 0.13 -11.08
C VAL A 374 21.64 -0.78 -9.90
N ASP A 375 22.52 -1.72 -9.56
CA ASP A 375 22.38 -2.47 -8.31
C ASP A 375 22.85 -1.63 -7.12
N PHE A 376 21.98 -1.54 -6.13
CA PHE A 376 22.21 -0.83 -4.88
C PHE A 376 21.81 -1.70 -3.68
N ASN A 377 21.62 -3.00 -3.89
CA ASN A 377 21.21 -3.94 -2.86
C ASN A 377 22.29 -4.05 -1.76
N GLU A 378 21.87 -4.00 -0.50
CA GLU A 378 22.70 -4.32 0.65
C GLU A 378 22.21 -5.63 1.29
N PRO A 379 23.06 -6.42 1.99
CA PRO A 379 22.67 -7.72 2.55
C PRO A 379 21.49 -7.69 3.54
N THR A 380 21.21 -6.52 4.12
CA THR A 380 20.09 -6.32 5.05
C THR A 380 18.80 -5.85 4.36
N ASP A 381 18.82 -5.64 3.05
CA ASP A 381 17.65 -5.18 2.32
C ASP A 381 16.70 -6.32 2.01
N ILE A 382 15.41 -5.99 2.10
CA ILE A 382 14.39 -6.89 1.58
C ILE A 382 14.19 -6.65 0.09
N ILE A 383 14.04 -7.75 -0.64
CA ILE A 383 13.66 -7.71 -2.05
C ILE A 383 12.12 -7.82 -2.14
N LEU A 384 11.53 -7.03 -3.03
CA LEU A 384 10.10 -7.06 -3.30
C LEU A 384 9.76 -8.28 -4.17
N ASP A 385 8.56 -8.84 -3.99
CA ASP A 385 8.07 -9.92 -4.85
C ASP A 385 7.45 -9.33 -6.12
N TYR A 386 6.85 -8.13 -6.00
CA TYR A 386 6.28 -7.39 -7.13
C TYR A 386 6.56 -5.89 -7.06
N ILE A 387 6.69 -5.28 -8.25
CA ILE A 387 6.57 -3.84 -8.44
C ILE A 387 5.51 -3.57 -9.51
N ILE A 388 4.64 -2.62 -9.24
CA ILE A 388 3.57 -2.22 -10.15
C ILE A 388 3.80 -0.76 -10.52
N ASN A 389 3.87 -0.47 -11.80
CA ASN A 389 3.92 0.88 -12.33
C ASN A 389 2.88 1.10 -13.43
N GLU A 390 2.83 2.30 -14.00
CA GLU A 390 1.87 2.69 -15.03
C GLU A 390 1.99 1.86 -16.32
N LYS A 391 3.13 1.19 -16.53
CA LYS A 391 3.39 0.35 -17.70
C LYS A 391 3.03 -1.11 -17.47
N ASN A 392 3.44 -1.70 -16.35
CA ASN A 392 3.28 -3.15 -16.13
C ASN A 392 3.35 -3.58 -14.64
N ILE A 393 3.08 -4.87 -14.42
CA ILE A 393 3.30 -5.62 -13.18
C ILE A 393 4.58 -6.45 -13.35
N TYR A 394 5.61 -6.15 -12.57
CA TYR A 394 6.87 -6.88 -12.57
C TYR A 394 6.88 -7.85 -11.39
N LYS A 395 7.05 -9.13 -11.68
CA LYS A 395 7.27 -10.19 -10.68
C LYS A 395 8.75 -10.52 -10.61
N PHE A 396 9.28 -10.64 -9.40
CA PHE A 396 10.65 -11.09 -9.20
C PHE A 396 10.66 -12.50 -8.62
N LEU A 397 11.48 -13.37 -9.21
CA LEU A 397 11.63 -14.77 -8.81
C LEU A 397 13.00 -14.89 -8.13
N PHE A 398 13.01 -15.19 -6.84
CA PHE A 398 14.22 -15.40 -6.04
C PHE A 398 14.12 -16.68 -5.25
#